data_AF-A0A075G609-F1
#
_entry.id   AF-A0A075G609-F1
#
_cell.length_a   1.000
_cell.length_b   1.000
_cell.length_c   1.000
_cell.angle_alpha   90.00
_cell.angle_beta   90.00
_cell.angle_gamma   90.00
#
_symmetry.space_group_name_H-M   'P 1'
#
loop_
_entity.id
_entity.type
_entity.pdbx_description
1 polymer ?
#
loop_
_entity_poly.entity_id
_entity_poly.type
_entity_poly.pdbx_seq_one_letter_code
_entity_poly.pdbx_strand_id
1 'polypeptide(L)' 'MESEKRWCRTCMSNTQHEILDSDKVMAGKKTKFLYKCVNCGEKKRMPKFRGMAESTY' A
#
# COMPACT_ATOMS: atom_id res chain seq x y z
N MET A 1 7.37 -8.36 -10.98
CA MET A 1 6.36 -7.97 -9.96
C MET A 1 7.10 -7.31 -8.83
N GLU A 2 6.80 -6.04 -8.55
CA GLU A 2 7.38 -5.36 -7.39
C GLU A 2 6.63 -5.82 -6.14
N SER A 3 7.39 -6.17 -5.09
CA SER A 3 6.83 -6.62 -3.81
C SER A 3 7.45 -5.84 -2.66
N GLU A 4 6.62 -5.35 -1.74
CA GLU A 4 7.05 -4.60 -0.56
C GLU A 4 6.73 -5.38 0.73
N LYS A 5 7.60 -5.27 1.74
CA LYS A 5 7.26 -5.72 3.10
C LYS A 5 6.34 -4.69 3.75
N ARG A 6 5.13 -5.11 4.12
CA ARG A 6 4.14 -4.26 4.79
C ARG A 6 3.41 -5.00 5.90
N TRP A 7 2.89 -4.23 6.84
CA TRP A 7 2.01 -4.76 7.88
C TRP A 7 0.68 -5.24 7.30
N CYS A 8 0.41 -6.53 7.45
CA CYS A 8 -0.88 -7.11 7.12
C CYS A 8 -1.79 -7.11 8.34
N ARG A 9 -3.02 -6.58 8.21
CA ARG A 9 -3.98 -6.56 9.33
C ARG A 9 -4.49 -7.96 9.68
N THR A 10 -4.62 -8.85 8.70
CA THR A 10 -5.09 -10.22 8.91
C THR A 10 -3.99 -11.13 9.45
N CYS A 11 -2.74 -10.99 8.99
CA CYS A 11 -1.61 -11.75 9.54
C CYS A 11 -1.03 -11.13 10.83
N MET A 12 -1.44 -9.91 11.19
CA MET A 12 -0.89 -9.12 12.31
C MET A 12 0.65 -9.13 12.37
N SER A 13 1.27 -9.08 11.20
CA SER A 13 2.71 -9.19 11.03
C SER A 13 3.15 -8.50 9.74
N ASN A 14 4.45 -8.21 9.64
CA ASN A 14 5.04 -7.70 8.41
C ASN A 14 5.23 -8.85 7.41
N THR A 15 4.45 -8.83 6.35
CA THR A 15 4.49 -9.85 5.29
C THR A 15 4.82 -9.21 3.95
N GLN A 16 5.30 -10.04 3.01
CA GLN A 16 5.45 -9.58 1.63
C GLN A 16 4.09 -9.33 1.00
N HIS A 17 3.98 -8.18 0.34
CA HIS A 17 2.80 -7.80 -0.43
C HIS A 17 3.19 -7.53 -1.88
N GLU A 18 2.49 -8.17 -2.81
CA GLU A 18 2.65 -7.97 -4.25
C GLU A 18 1.85 -6.75 -4.71
N ILE A 19 2.47 -5.90 -5.53
CA ILE A 19 1.80 -4.78 -6.19
C ILE A 19 1.10 -5.32 -7.44
N LEU A 20 -0.23 -5.30 -7.44
CA LEU A 20 -1.03 -5.79 -8.56
C LEU A 20 -1.24 -4.75 -9.67
N ASP A 21 -1.10 -3.47 -9.35
CA ASP A 21 -1.33 -2.35 -10.27
C ASP A 21 0.00 -1.74 -10.79
N SER A 22 0.99 -2.59 -11.09
CA SER A 22 2.29 -2.15 -11.64
C SER A 22 2.17 -1.36 -12.94
N ASP A 23 1.07 -1.52 -13.70
CA ASP A 23 0.82 -0.82 -14.96
C ASP A 23 0.34 0.63 -14.80
N LYS A 24 -0.03 1.05 -13.58
CA LYS A 24 -0.45 2.43 -13.32
C LYS A 24 0.77 3.30 -13.05
N VAL A 25 1.27 3.94 -14.11
CA VAL A 25 2.27 5.02 -14.03
C VAL A 25 1.77 6.09 -13.06
N MET A 26 2.68 6.57 -12.18
CA MET A 26 2.39 7.59 -11.17
C MET A 26 1.90 8.90 -11.82
N ALA A 27 0.58 9.07 -11.98
CA ALA A 27 -0.02 10.34 -12.36
C ALA A 27 -0.17 11.25 -11.12
N GLY A 28 0.90 11.97 -10.78
CA GLY A 28 0.95 12.95 -9.67
C GLY A 28 1.27 12.38 -8.28
N LYS A 29 1.01 13.16 -7.21
CA LYS A 29 1.34 12.83 -5.79
C LYS A 29 0.49 11.72 -5.13
N LYS A 30 -0.34 10.98 -5.89
CA LYS A 30 -1.35 10.06 -5.34
C LYS A 30 -1.34 8.74 -6.07
N THR A 31 -0.51 7.79 -5.66
CA THR A 31 -0.61 6.42 -6.14
C THR A 31 -1.66 5.63 -5.38
N LYS A 32 -2.53 4.96 -6.13
CA LYS A 32 -3.57 4.05 -5.64
C LYS A 32 -3.14 2.59 -5.88
N PHE A 33 -1.92 2.23 -5.50
CA PHE A 33 -1.46 0.85 -5.68
C PHE A 33 -2.30 -0.10 -4.82
N LEU A 34 -2.64 -1.23 -5.41
CA LEU A 34 -3.37 -2.31 -4.78
C LEU A 34 -2.35 -3.39 -4.41
N TYR A 35 -2.16 -3.54 -3.11
CA TYR A 35 -1.23 -4.48 -2.52
C TYR A 35 -1.99 -5.75 -2.15
N LYS A 36 -1.44 -6.91 -2.51
CA LYS A 36 -1.97 -8.21 -2.10
C LYS A 36 -0.98 -8.89 -1.18
N CYS A 37 -1.39 -9.23 0.04
CA CYS A 37 -0.56 -10.02 0.94
C CYS A 37 -0.34 -11.42 0.35
N VAL A 38 0.90 -11.89 0.32
CA VAL A 38 1.24 -13.23 -0.20
C VAL A 38 0.74 -14.33 0.75
N ASN A 39 0.72 -14.07 2.07
CA ASN A 39 0.37 -15.09 3.06
C ASN A 39 -1.13 -15.32 3.22
N CYS A 40 -1.95 -14.27 3.18
CA CYS A 40 -3.40 -14.39 3.40
C CYS A 40 -4.23 -14.01 2.16
N GLY A 41 -3.62 -13.50 1.10
CA GLY A 41 -4.32 -13.06 -0.10
C GLY A 41 -5.09 -11.75 0.04
N GLU A 42 -5.10 -11.14 1.23
CA GLU A 42 -5.85 -9.92 1.50
C GLU A 42 -5.35 -8.76 0.62
N LYS A 43 -6.29 -8.05 -0.01
CA LYS A 43 -6.02 -6.96 -0.93
C LYS A 43 -6.30 -5.62 -0.27
N LYS A 44 -5.29 -4.77 -0.15
CA LYS A 44 -5.42 -3.43 0.43
C LYS A 44 -4.93 -2.37 -0.54
N ARG A 45 -5.76 -1.36 -0.77
CA ARG A 45 -5.33 -0.14 -1.48
C ARG A 45 -4.57 0.77 -0.52
N MET A 46 -3.50 1.39 -1.00
CA MET A 46 -2.81 2.41 -0.22
C MET A 46 -3.81 3.51 0.16
N PRO A 47 -3.95 3.85 1.45
CA PRO A 47 -4.77 5.00 1.82
C PRO A 47 -4.19 6.23 1.12
N LYS A 48 -5.07 7.09 0.59
CA LYS A 48 -4.64 8.44 0.20
C LYS A 48 -3.94 9.00 1.44
N PHE A 49 -2.68 9.43 1.33
CA PHE A 49 -2.07 10.25 2.38
C PHE A 49 -3.10 11.33 2.73
N ARG A 50 -3.74 11.20 3.91
CA ARG A 50 -4.36 12.36 4.55
C ARG A 50 -3.15 13.21 4.86
N GLY A 51 -3.07 14.39 4.25
CA GLY A 51 -1.97 15.31 4.48
C GLY A 51 -1.65 15.29 5.96
N MET A 52 -0.37 15.05 6.26
CA MET A 52 0.23 15.33 7.55
C MET A 52 -0.44 16.63 8.01
N ALA A 53 -1.23 16.57 9.09
CA ALA A 53 -1.87 17.75 9.61
C ALA A 53 -0.75 18.76 9.78
N GLU A 54 -0.78 19.84 9.01
CA GLU A 54 0.13 20.97 9.18
C GLU A 54 -0.15 21.46 10.60
N SER A 55 0.66 20.98 11.54
CA SER A 55 0.73 21.49 12.89
C SER A 55 1.31 22.89 12.73
N THR A 56 0.46 23.85 12.41
CA THR A 56 0.77 25.27 12.54
C THR A 56 1.00 25.51 14.03
N TYR A 57 2.27 25.56 14.42
CA TYR A 57 2.73 26.16 15.66
C TYR A 57 3.15 27.60 15.37
#